data_AF-A0A6B3FLL1-F1
#
_entry.id   AF-A0A6B3FLL1-F1
#
_cell.length_a   1.000
_cell.length_b   1.000
_cell.length_c   1.000
_cell.angle_alpha   90.00
_cell.angle_beta   90.00
_cell.angle_gamma   90.00
#
_symmetry.space_group_name_H-M   'P 1'
#
loop_
_entity.id
_entity.type
_entity.pdbx_description
1 polymer ?
#
loop_
_entity_poly.entity_id
_entity_poly.type
_entity_poly.pdbx_seq_one_letter_code
_entity_poly.pdbx_strand_id
1 'polypeptide(L)'
;MNDFDVPRGIDVLRVFCGPDGRYGNALGVVRDASGHPDEASRQRLTRQLGFSETVFVDDPERGRVDIHTPGLRLPFAGHPLVGAAWLLDLEILELAVGDVFARQDGEFTWITARPEWAPPRTLQQYASAAEVEALP
;
A
#
# COMPACT_ATOMS: atom_id res chain seq x y z
N MET A 1 10.25 -7.56 15.87
CA MET A 1 10.28 -6.21 16.47
C MET A 1 10.34 -5.26 15.30
N ASN A 2 9.45 -4.28 15.22
CA ASN A 2 9.41 -3.38 14.06
C ASN A 2 10.65 -2.47 14.13
N ASP A 3 11.52 -2.48 13.12
CA ASP A 3 12.76 -1.67 13.08
C ASP A 3 12.50 -0.17 12.87
N PHE A 4 11.24 0.25 12.94
CA PHE A 4 10.79 1.60 12.62
C PHE A 4 10.30 2.30 13.88
N ASP A 5 10.84 3.48 14.15
CA ASP A 5 10.35 4.39 15.18
C ASP A 5 9.11 5.14 14.67
N VAL A 6 7.93 4.54 14.85
CA VAL A 6 6.65 5.12 14.44
C VAL A 6 5.74 5.39 15.64
N PRO A 7 4.88 6.44 15.56
CA PRO A 7 3.87 6.69 16.58
C PRO A 7 3.00 5.47 16.89
N ARG A 8 2.44 5.42 18.11
CA ARG A 8 1.45 4.39 18.48
C ARG A 8 0.24 4.42 17.54
N GLY A 9 -0.33 3.25 17.28
CA GLY A 9 -1.49 3.10 16.38
C GLY A 9 -1.12 2.99 14.90
N ILE A 10 0.18 2.93 14.59
CA ILE A 10 0.71 2.74 13.24
C ILE A 10 1.48 1.43 13.19
N ASP A 11 1.07 0.54 12.30
CA ASP A 11 1.82 -0.65 11.95
C ASP A 11 2.72 -0.34 10.77
N VAL A 12 3.88 -0.99 10.71
CA VAL A 12 4.73 -0.97 9.52
C VAL A 12 4.83 -2.38 9.00
N LEU A 13 4.51 -2.56 7.72
CA LEU A 13 4.52 -3.86 7.05
C LEU A 13 5.62 -3.88 5.99
N ARG A 14 6.14 -5.06 5.69
CA ARG A 14 6.89 -5.32 4.46
C ARG A 14 6.16 -6.38 3.65
N VAL A 15 5.75 -6.02 2.43
CA VAL A 15 4.98 -6.89 1.53
C VAL A 15 5.92 -7.46 0.46
N PHE A 16 5.69 -8.71 0.05
CA PHE A 16 6.53 -9.45 -0.90
C PHE A 16 7.97 -9.69 -0.40
N CYS A 17 8.09 -10.11 0.85
CA CYS A 17 9.37 -10.52 1.43
C CYS A 17 9.87 -11.84 0.82
N GLY A 18 11.18 -12.04 0.82
CA GLY A 18 11.79 -13.33 0.50
C GLY A 18 11.54 -14.38 1.60
N PRO A 19 11.88 -15.66 1.36
CA PRO A 19 11.65 -16.75 2.32
C PRO A 19 12.35 -16.56 3.68
N ASP A 20 13.37 -15.73 3.75
CA ASP A 20 14.10 -15.37 4.96
C ASP A 20 13.56 -14.11 5.66
N GLY A 21 12.41 -13.59 5.21
CA GLY A 21 11.78 -12.39 5.72
C GLY A 21 12.48 -11.09 5.33
N ARG A 22 13.53 -11.13 4.50
CA ARG A 22 14.23 -9.92 4.03
C ARG A 22 13.57 -9.35 2.77
N TYR A 23 14.00 -8.13 2.42
CA TYR A 23 13.51 -7.38 1.25
C TYR A 23 12.03 -6.98 1.39
N GLY A 24 11.30 -6.96 0.28
CA GLY A 24 9.92 -6.49 0.21
C GLY A 24 9.79 -4.96 0.20
N ASN A 25 8.55 -4.51 0.03
CA ASN A 25 8.21 -3.09 0.00
C ASN A 25 7.54 -2.68 1.31
N ALA A 26 8.05 -1.61 1.93
CA ALA A 26 7.60 -1.16 3.23
C ALA A 26 6.45 -0.14 3.09
N LEU A 27 5.44 -0.26 3.96
CA LEU A 27 4.34 0.69 4.06
C LEU A 27 3.95 0.96 5.51
N GLY A 28 3.38 2.13 5.77
CA GLY A 28 2.68 2.43 7.02
C GLY A 28 1.19 2.08 6.94
N VAL A 29 0.60 1.57 8.03
CA VAL A 29 -0.84 1.38 8.16
C VAL A 29 -1.32 2.06 9.44
N VAL A 30 -2.17 3.07 9.30
CA VAL A 30 -2.85 3.75 10.40
C VAL A 30 -4.19 3.02 10.63
N ARG A 31 -4.26 2.20 11.69
CA ARG A 31 -5.43 1.33 11.94
C ARG A 31 -6.72 2.08 12.30
N ASP A 32 -6.59 3.30 12.80
CA ASP A 32 -7.70 4.17 13.12
C ASP A 32 -7.39 5.58 12.60
N ALA A 33 -8.02 5.93 11.49
CA ALA A 33 -7.82 7.22 10.85
C ALA A 33 -8.64 8.37 11.49
N SER A 34 -9.35 8.15 12.60
CA SER A 34 -10.16 9.19 13.26
C SER A 34 -9.35 10.41 13.71
N GLY A 35 -8.06 10.22 14.04
CA GLY A 35 -7.12 11.30 14.33
C GLY A 35 -6.63 12.08 13.11
N HIS A 36 -6.93 11.60 11.90
CA HIS A 36 -6.54 12.18 10.61
C HIS A 36 -7.76 12.28 9.67
N PRO A 37 -8.80 13.08 10.02
CA PRO A 37 -10.08 13.08 9.31
C PRO A 37 -10.02 13.76 7.94
N ASP A 38 -9.00 14.60 7.68
CA ASP A 38 -8.85 15.35 6.44
C ASP A 38 -7.55 15.00 5.70
N GLU A 39 -7.56 15.21 4.37
CA GLU A 39 -6.43 14.92 3.49
C GLU A 39 -5.15 15.64 3.91
N ALA A 40 -5.23 16.88 4.39
CA ALA A 40 -4.04 17.63 4.79
C ALA A 40 -3.36 17.00 6.02
N SER A 41 -4.14 16.51 6.99
CA SER A 41 -3.64 15.80 8.17
C SER A 41 -3.01 14.45 7.82
N ARG A 42 -3.61 13.69 6.90
CA ARG A 42 -3.06 12.43 6.37
C ARG A 42 -1.74 12.68 5.66
N GLN A 43 -1.73 13.67 4.77
CA GLN A 43 -0.55 14.02 3.99
C GLN A 43 0.62 14.50 4.85
N ARG A 44 0.35 15.24 5.94
CA ARG A 44 1.39 15.60 6.91
C ARG A 44 2.00 14.36 7.57
N LEU A 45 1.17 13.43 8.03
CA LEU A 45 1.65 12.19 8.65
C LEU A 45 2.44 11.35 7.65
N THR A 46 1.92 11.11 6.44
CA THR A 46 2.61 10.32 5.41
C THR A 46 4.00 10.88 5.08
N ARG A 47 4.14 12.21 5.00
CA ARG A 47 5.45 12.86 4.81
C ARG A 47 6.38 12.66 6.00
N GLN A 48 5.85 12.70 7.22
CA GLN A 48 6.64 12.46 8.43
C GLN A 48 7.12 11.02 8.54
N LEU A 49 6.27 10.05 8.17
CA LEU A 49 6.61 8.62 8.20
C LEU A 49 7.65 8.25 7.14
N GLY A 50 7.63 8.90 5.97
CA GLY A 50 8.66 8.72 4.94
C GLY A 50 8.61 7.40 4.17
N PHE A 51 7.54 6.61 4.33
CA PHE A 51 7.30 5.43 3.50
C PHE A 51 6.79 5.81 2.11
N SER A 52 6.95 4.91 1.13
CA SER A 52 6.43 5.07 -0.22
C SER A 52 4.91 5.28 -0.21
N GLU A 53 4.21 4.51 0.63
CA GLU A 53 2.77 4.60 0.83
C GLU A 53 2.39 4.46 2.31
N THR A 54 1.28 5.10 2.69
CA THR A 54 0.60 4.93 3.96
C THR A 54 -0.88 4.66 3.71
N VAL A 55 -1.41 3.59 4.31
CA VAL A 55 -2.83 3.25 4.28
C VAL A 55 -3.49 3.78 5.55
N PHE A 56 -4.59 4.50 5.39
CA PHE A 56 -5.45 4.98 6.47
C PHE A 56 -6.73 4.14 6.49
N VAL A 57 -7.04 3.53 7.63
CA VAL A 57 -8.23 2.72 7.80
C VAL A 57 -9.34 3.60 8.39
N ASP A 58 -10.34 3.89 7.57
CA ASP A 58 -11.47 4.75 7.90
C ASP A 58 -12.60 3.99 8.61
N ASP A 59 -12.77 2.72 8.25
CA ASP A 59 -13.76 1.81 8.83
C ASP A 59 -13.18 0.39 8.79
N PRO A 60 -12.61 -0.13 9.90
CA PRO A 60 -12.00 -1.45 9.91
C PRO A 60 -13.03 -2.58 9.75
N GLU A 61 -14.29 -2.37 10.13
CA GLU A 61 -15.34 -3.39 9.98
C GLU A 61 -15.78 -3.54 8.51
N ARG A 62 -15.82 -2.43 7.78
CA ARG A 62 -16.13 -2.44 6.33
C ARG A 62 -14.91 -2.56 5.43
N GLY A 63 -13.70 -2.48 5.99
CA GLY A 63 -12.48 -2.42 5.20
C GLY A 63 -12.34 -1.13 4.38
N ARG A 64 -12.95 -0.01 4.81
CA ARG A 64 -12.83 1.27 4.12
C ARG A 64 -11.44 1.85 4.35
N VAL A 65 -10.72 2.09 3.27
CA VAL A 65 -9.33 2.54 3.34
C VAL A 65 -9.05 3.68 2.37
N ASP A 66 -8.02 4.45 2.70
CA ASP A 66 -7.49 5.52 1.88
C ASP A 66 -5.97 5.42 1.78
N ILE A 67 -5.39 5.83 0.65
CA ILE A 67 -3.97 5.59 0.37
C ILE A 67 -3.29 6.90 0.04
N HIS A 68 -2.18 7.18 0.72
CA HIS A 68 -1.36 8.36 0.47
C HIS A 68 0.09 7.98 0.20
N THR A 69 0.68 8.65 -0.78
CA THR A 69 2.14 8.79 -0.91
C THR A 69 2.56 10.11 -0.26
N PRO A 70 3.86 10.39 -0.03
CA PRO A 70 4.30 11.71 0.45
C PRO A 70 3.92 12.89 -0.47
N GLY A 71 3.66 12.62 -1.76
CA GLY A 71 3.27 13.61 -2.75
C GLY A 71 1.77 13.87 -2.84
N LEU A 72 0.97 12.80 -2.87
CA LEU A 72 -0.46 12.87 -3.18
C LEU A 72 -1.24 11.65 -2.65
N ARG A 73 -2.57 11.82 -2.60
CA ARG A 73 -3.54 10.74 -2.39
C ARG A 73 -3.66 9.86 -3.64
N LEU A 74 -3.54 8.54 -3.49
CA LEU A 74 -3.69 7.58 -4.58
C LEU A 74 -5.12 7.01 -4.62
N PRO A 75 -5.71 6.87 -5.82
CA PRO A 75 -6.98 6.15 -5.97
C PRO A 75 -6.85 4.65 -5.69
N PHE A 76 -5.66 4.07 -5.96
CA PHE A 76 -5.38 2.66 -5.82
C PHE A 76 -3.85 2.43 -5.71
N ALA A 77 -3.45 1.44 -4.92
CA ALA A 77 -2.08 0.91 -4.91
C ALA A 77 -2.10 -0.58 -4.55
N GLY A 78 -1.39 -1.40 -5.32
CA GLY A 78 -1.45 -2.87 -5.18
C GLY A 78 -0.87 -3.38 -3.85
N HIS A 79 0.44 -3.30 -3.68
CA HIS A 79 1.10 -3.85 -2.48
C HIS A 79 0.59 -3.27 -1.15
N PRO A 80 0.19 -1.98 -1.04
CA PRO A 80 -0.36 -1.46 0.20
C PRO A 80 -1.70 -2.11 0.56
N LEU A 81 -2.54 -2.41 -0.44
CA LEU A 81 -3.81 -3.11 -0.22
C LEU A 81 -3.62 -4.59 0.11
N VAL A 82 -2.62 -5.25 -0.47
CA VAL A 82 -2.24 -6.62 -0.04
C VAL A 82 -1.84 -6.61 1.44
N GLY A 83 -1.00 -5.66 1.84
CA GLY A 83 -0.58 -5.52 3.24
C GLY A 83 -1.73 -5.21 4.20
N ALA A 84 -2.61 -4.27 3.83
CA ALA A 84 -3.77 -3.92 4.63
C ALA A 84 -4.75 -5.09 4.77
N ALA A 85 -5.04 -5.81 3.68
CA ALA A 85 -5.90 -7.00 3.69
C ALA A 85 -5.36 -8.09 4.62
N TRP A 86 -4.05 -8.35 4.55
CA TRP A 86 -3.37 -9.31 5.43
C TRP A 86 -3.42 -8.88 6.90
N LEU A 87 -3.13 -7.62 7.21
CA LEU A 87 -3.04 -7.11 8.57
C LEU A 87 -4.39 -7.10 9.31
N LEU A 88 -5.46 -6.85 8.56
CA LEU A 88 -6.81 -6.65 9.08
C LEU A 88 -7.71 -7.87 8.87
N ASP A 89 -7.22 -8.93 8.21
CA ASP A 89 -7.97 -10.13 7.86
C ASP A 89 -9.26 -9.82 7.09
N LEU A 90 -9.16 -8.97 6.06
CA LEU A 90 -10.28 -8.49 5.26
C LEU A 90 -10.45 -9.28 3.96
N GLU A 91 -11.71 -9.53 3.58
CA GLU A 91 -12.10 -10.10 2.28
C GLU A 91 -12.43 -9.00 1.24
N ILE A 92 -12.73 -7.78 1.69
CA ILE A 92 -13.07 -6.63 0.83
C ILE A 92 -12.39 -5.40 1.41
N LEU A 93 -11.76 -4.60 0.53
CA LEU A 93 -11.32 -3.24 0.83
C LEU A 93 -12.13 -2.26 -0.02
N GLU A 94 -12.80 -1.32 0.63
CA GLU A 94 -13.60 -0.29 -0.02
C GLU A 94 -12.73 0.94 -0.28
N LEU A 95 -12.48 1.27 -1.56
CA LEU A 95 -11.80 2.49 -1.98
C LEU A 95 -12.78 3.44 -2.66
N ALA A 96 -12.39 4.72 -2.78
CA ALA A 96 -13.19 5.72 -3.50
C ALA A 96 -13.44 5.35 -4.98
N VAL A 97 -12.55 4.57 -5.59
CA VAL A 97 -12.67 4.11 -6.98
C VAL A 97 -13.46 2.80 -7.14
N GLY A 98 -13.81 2.14 -6.03
CA GLY A 98 -14.54 0.88 -5.99
C GLY A 98 -13.86 -0.18 -5.12
N ASP A 99 -14.50 -1.34 -5.05
CA ASP A 99 -14.10 -2.42 -4.15
C ASP A 99 -12.92 -3.23 -4.71
N VAL A 100 -12.01 -3.61 -3.81
CA VAL A 100 -10.93 -4.57 -4.05
C VAL A 100 -11.22 -5.82 -3.24
N PHE A 101 -11.34 -6.96 -3.92
CA PHE A 101 -11.56 -8.24 -3.27
C PHE A 101 -10.23 -8.82 -2.83
N ALA A 102 -10.17 -9.29 -1.59
CA ALA A 102 -9.02 -9.96 -1.03
C ALA A 102 -9.35 -11.40 -0.65
N ARG A 103 -8.35 -12.28 -0.71
CA ARG A 103 -8.47 -13.65 -0.19
C ARG A 103 -7.16 -14.08 0.46
N GLN A 104 -7.29 -14.84 1.54
CA GLN A 104 -6.17 -15.54 2.16
C GLN A 104 -6.05 -16.95 1.58
N ASP A 105 -4.83 -17.38 1.30
CA ASP A 105 -4.51 -18.67 0.69
C ASP A 105 -3.22 -19.23 1.32
N GLY A 106 -3.39 -19.90 2.46
CA GLY A 106 -2.26 -20.33 3.29
C GLY A 106 -1.46 -19.14 3.80
N GLU A 107 -0.20 -19.05 3.40
CA GLU A 107 0.70 -17.95 3.75
C GLU A 107 0.57 -16.72 2.83
N PHE A 108 -0.21 -16.81 1.75
CA PHE A 108 -0.33 -15.76 0.75
C PHE A 108 -1.64 -14.98 0.87
N THR A 109 -1.53 -13.67 0.70
CA THR A 109 -2.69 -12.77 0.53
C THR A 109 -2.75 -12.31 -0.92
N TRP A 110 -3.94 -12.42 -1.51
CA TRP A 110 -4.21 -12.00 -2.87
C TRP A 110 -5.20 -10.85 -2.88
N ILE A 111 -5.08 -9.95 -3.86
CA ILE A 111 -6.11 -8.97 -4.18
C ILE A 111 -6.50 -9.07 -5.66
N THR A 112 -7.78 -8.82 -5.95
CA THR A 112 -8.30 -8.64 -7.31
C THR A 112 -8.78 -7.21 -7.45
N ALA A 113 -8.21 -6.49 -8.41
CA ALA A 113 -8.52 -5.09 -8.66
C ALA A 113 -8.69 -4.86 -10.16
N ARG A 114 -9.32 -3.72 -10.50
CA ARG A 114 -9.54 -3.37 -11.90
C ARG A 114 -8.24 -2.83 -12.52
N PRO A 115 -7.80 -3.37 -13.68
CA PRO A 115 -6.53 -2.98 -14.29
C PRO A 115 -6.49 -1.50 -14.71
N GLU A 116 -7.63 -0.89 -15.04
CA GLU A 116 -7.74 0.52 -15.43
C GLU A 116 -7.42 1.52 -14.31
N TRP A 117 -7.33 1.07 -13.05
CA TRP A 117 -6.91 1.91 -11.92
C TRP A 117 -5.39 2.08 -11.85
N ALA A 118 -4.63 1.21 -12.51
CA ALA A 118 -3.19 1.36 -12.60
C ALA A 118 -2.83 2.48 -13.60
N PRO A 119 -1.80 3.30 -13.33
CA PRO A 119 -1.29 4.24 -14.31
C PRO A 119 -0.91 3.52 -15.61
N PRO A 120 -1.16 4.13 -16.79
CA PRO A 120 -0.78 3.53 -18.06
C PRO A 120 0.73 3.33 -18.12
N ARG A 121 1.17 2.17 -18.61
CA ARG A 121 2.59 1.85 -18.81
C ARG A 121 2.85 1.57 -20.28
N THR A 122 3.87 2.21 -20.82
CA THR A 122 4.40 1.88 -22.14
C THR A 122 5.42 0.76 -21.98
N LEU A 123 5.14 -0.40 -22.58
CA LEU A 123 6.11 -1.49 -22.64
C LEU A 123 7.00 -1.25 -23.85
N GLN A 124 8.30 -1.09 -23.60
CA GLN A 124 9.32 -0.98 -24.65
C GLN A 124 10.35 -2.08 -24.46
N GLN A 125 10.50 -2.93 -25.48
CA GLN A 125 11.53 -3.95 -25.51
C GLN A 125 12.81 -3.36 -26.10
N TYR A 126 13.93 -3.53 -25.39
CA TYR A 126 15.27 -3.17 -25.84
C TYR A 126 16.02 -4.44 -26.26
N ALA A 127 17.01 -4.29 -27.14
CA ALA A 127 17.75 -5.43 -27.70
C ALA A 127 18.74 -6.03 -26.69
N SER A 128 19.12 -5.27 -25.65
CA SER A 128 20.04 -5.73 -24.59
C SER A 128 19.84 -4.97 -23.28
N ALA A 129 20.39 -5.49 -22.18
CA ALA A 129 20.41 -4.78 -20.89
C ALA A 129 21.21 -3.47 -20.95
N ALA A 130 22.28 -3.42 -21.73
CA ALA A 130 23.11 -2.22 -21.89
C ALA A 130 22.33 -1.04 -22.49
N GLU A 131 21.35 -1.29 -23.36
CA GLU A 131 20.46 -0.24 -23.88
C GLU A 131 19.54 0.34 -22.79
N VAL A 132 19.12 -0.48 -21.82
CA VAL A 132 18.32 -0.03 -20.68
C VAL A 132 19.16 0.81 -19.72
N GLU A 133 20.40 0.40 -19.46
CA GLU A 133 21.33 1.11 -18.58
C GLU A 133 21.78 2.47 -19.16
N ALA A 134 21.71 2.64 -20.48
CA ALA A 134 22.04 3.88 -21.16
C ALA A 134 20.87 4.89 -21.22
N LEU A 135 19.70 4.58 -20.66
CA LEU A 135 18.57 5.51 -20.59
C LEU A 135 18.87 6.71 -19.67
N PRO A 136 18.36 7.91 -20.01
CA PRO A 136 18.63 9.15 -19.26
C PRO A 136 17.96 9.20 -17.88
#